data_AF-A0A7X3ARG2-F1
#
_entry.id   AF-A0A7X3ARG2-F1
#
_cell.length_a   1.000
_cell.length_b   1.000
_cell.length_c   1.000
_cell.angle_alpha   90.00
_cell.angle_beta   90.00
_cell.angle_gamma   90.00
#
_symmetry.space_group_name_H-M   'P 1'
#
loop_
_entity.id
_entity.type
_entity.pdbx_description
1 polymer ?
#
loop_
_entity_poly.entity_id
_entity_poly.type
_entity_poly.pdbx_seq_one_letter_code
_entity_poly.pdbx_strand_id
1 'polypeptide(L)'
;MKNLEEILHHYTRGDKPLDETNQELKKLDCGLQLDPTRNLFSAQELAETRVGETPDEANGWGLMDHGVGCLEKVHVVDGRTVDVDMGQETAYVYIGGRCYRLRGDVLTEED
;
A
#
# COMPACT_ATOMS: atom_id res chain seq x y z
N MET A 1 8.93 31.81 -3.25
CA MET A 1 8.62 30.46 -3.75
C MET A 1 8.52 29.59 -2.51
N LYS A 2 7.42 28.86 -2.30
CA LYS A 2 7.37 27.92 -1.17
C LYS A 2 8.30 26.75 -1.47
N ASN A 3 9.02 26.27 -0.47
CA ASN A 3 9.81 25.04 -0.62
C ASN A 3 8.95 23.82 -0.26
N LEU A 4 9.48 22.61 -0.51
CA LEU A 4 8.76 21.37 -0.25
C LEU A 4 8.24 21.26 1.20
N GLU A 5 9.09 21.59 2.17
CA GLU A 5 8.78 21.51 3.60
C GLU A 5 7.59 22.40 3.98
N GLU A 6 7.56 23.65 3.49
CA GLU A 6 6.44 24.57 3.72
C GLU A 6 5.12 24.05 3.16
N ILE A 7 5.14 23.45 1.97
CA ILE A 7 3.94 22.86 1.34
C ILE A 7 3.41 21.71 2.19
N LEU A 8 4.28 20.78 2.59
CA LEU A 8 3.90 19.65 3.43
C LEU A 8 3.39 20.10 4.80
N HIS A 9 4.06 21.08 5.43
CA HIS A 9 3.63 21.62 6.72
C HIS A 9 2.22 22.21 6.68
N HIS A 10 1.88 22.96 5.63
CA HIS A 10 0.53 23.50 5.47
C HIS A 10 -0.53 22.40 5.31
N TYR A 11 -0.24 21.37 4.53
CA TYR A 11 -1.16 20.24 4.38
C TYR A 11 -1.34 19.48 5.69
N THR A 12 -0.26 19.12 6.37
CA THR A 12 -0.32 18.37 7.64
C THR A 12 -1.04 19.15 8.75
N ARG A 13 -0.97 20.49 8.74
CA ARG A 13 -1.74 21.35 9.67
C ARG A 13 -3.21 21.53 9.28
N GLY A 14 -3.59 21.18 8.05
CA GLY A 14 -4.93 21.42 7.51
C GLY A 14 -5.14 22.85 6.98
N ASP A 15 -4.08 23.64 6.80
CA ASP A 15 -4.16 25.01 6.27
C ASP A 15 -4.54 25.03 4.78
N LYS A 16 -4.20 23.96 4.06
CA LYS A 16 -4.46 23.79 2.63
C LYS A 16 -5.08 22.43 2.32
N PRO A 17 -6.04 22.36 1.37
CA PRO A 17 -6.63 21.11 0.96
C PRO A 17 -5.66 20.27 0.13
N LEU A 18 -5.99 18.98 -0.03
CA LEU A 18 -5.17 18.00 -0.75
C LEU A 18 -4.91 18.38 -2.22
N ASP A 19 -5.94 18.85 -2.91
CA ASP A 19 -5.87 19.20 -4.33
C ASP A 19 -4.95 20.39 -4.57
N GLU A 20 -5.09 21.46 -3.76
CA GLU A 20 -4.21 22.63 -3.83
C GLU A 20 -2.77 22.26 -3.49
N THR A 21 -2.57 21.42 -2.47
CA THR A 21 -1.23 20.94 -2.07
C THR A 21 -0.57 20.16 -3.20
N ASN A 22 -1.27 19.21 -3.82
CA ASN A 22 -0.74 18.42 -4.93
C ASN A 22 -0.44 19.28 -6.18
N GLN A 23 -1.22 20.34 -6.44
CA GLN A 23 -0.91 21.29 -7.51
C GLN A 23 0.41 22.03 -7.23
N GLU A 24 0.66 22.45 -5.99
CA GLU A 24 1.91 23.10 -5.60
C GLU A 24 3.11 22.14 -5.68
N LEU A 25 2.97 20.89 -5.21
CA LEU A 25 4.00 19.86 -5.35
C LEU A 25 4.35 19.60 -6.83
N LYS A 26 3.34 19.56 -7.70
CA LYS A 26 3.54 19.42 -9.16
C LYS A 26 4.31 20.61 -9.76
N LYS A 27 4.05 21.84 -9.30
CA LYS A 27 4.79 23.04 -9.75
C LYS A 27 6.27 23.01 -9.31
N LEU A 28 6.59 22.30 -8.23
CA LEU A 28 7.96 22.09 -7.77
C LEU A 28 8.69 20.95 -8.48
N ASP A 29 7.99 20.16 -9.30
CA ASP A 29 8.55 18.98 -10.00
C ASP A 29 9.24 17.98 -9.05
N CYS A 30 8.72 17.85 -7.82
CA CYS A 30 9.37 17.07 -6.75
C CYS A 30 8.99 15.58 -6.72
N GLY A 31 8.26 15.09 -7.72
CA GLY A 31 7.83 13.68 -7.84
C GLY A 31 6.83 13.17 -6.79
N LEU A 32 6.45 13.99 -5.80
CA LEU A 32 5.54 13.61 -4.73
C LEU A 32 4.08 13.88 -5.12
N GLN A 33 3.22 12.91 -4.82
CA GLN A 33 1.77 13.05 -4.88
C GLN A 33 1.17 12.47 -3.60
N LEU A 34 0.46 13.32 -2.86
CA LEU A 34 -0.22 12.91 -1.64
C LEU A 34 -1.54 12.23 -2.01
N ASP A 35 -1.76 11.05 -1.46
CA ASP A 35 -3.01 10.31 -1.55
C ASP A 35 -3.26 9.61 -0.21
N PRO A 36 -4.03 10.23 0.71
CA PRO A 36 -4.36 9.63 1.99
C PRO A 36 -5.27 8.40 1.86
N THR A 37 -5.85 8.18 0.69
CA THR A 37 -6.76 7.06 0.40
C THR A 37 -6.10 5.89 -0.32
N ARG A 38 -4.81 6.02 -0.69
CA ARG A 38 -4.06 5.01 -1.45
C ARG A 38 -4.20 3.59 -0.90
N ASN A 39 -4.17 3.46 0.43
CA ASN A 39 -4.24 2.16 1.12
C ASN A 39 -5.66 1.78 1.59
N LEU A 40 -6.69 2.55 1.22
CA LEU A 40 -8.09 2.15 1.50
C LEU A 40 -8.53 1.06 0.52
N PHE A 41 -9.36 0.15 1.03
CA PHE A 41 -10.08 -0.81 0.21
C PHE A 41 -11.44 -0.24 -0.20
N SER A 42 -11.75 -0.34 -1.48
CA SER A 42 -13.09 -0.15 -2.01
C SER A 42 -13.97 -1.37 -1.72
N ALA A 43 -15.28 -1.19 -1.83
CA ALA A 43 -16.22 -2.30 -1.66
C ALA A 43 -16.02 -3.42 -2.70
N GLN A 44 -15.58 -3.07 -3.91
CA GLN A 44 -15.29 -4.04 -4.96
C GLN A 44 -14.04 -4.86 -4.62
N GLU A 45 -12.95 -4.21 -4.21
CA GLU A 45 -11.71 -4.90 -3.83
C GLU A 45 -11.96 -5.87 -2.66
N LEU A 46 -12.79 -5.48 -1.68
CA LEU A 46 -13.20 -6.37 -0.59
C LEU A 46 -14.02 -7.56 -1.09
N ALA A 47 -14.94 -7.35 -2.04
CA ALA A 47 -15.80 -8.41 -2.58
C ALA A 47 -15.04 -9.39 -3.49
N GLU A 48 -14.01 -8.93 -4.19
CA GLU A 48 -13.15 -9.75 -5.05
C GLU A 48 -12.10 -10.55 -4.27
N THR A 49 -11.81 -10.10 -3.05
CA THR A 49 -10.81 -10.74 -2.18
C THR A 49 -11.30 -12.08 -1.67
N ARG A 50 -10.57 -13.13 -2.03
CA ARG A 50 -10.82 -14.51 -1.64
C ARG A 50 -9.54 -15.17 -1.17
N VAL A 51 -9.66 -16.00 -0.15
CA VAL A 51 -8.58 -16.85 0.36
C VAL A 51 -9.09 -18.26 0.50
N GLY A 52 -8.25 -19.24 0.18
CA GLY A 52 -8.58 -20.66 0.29
C GLY A 52 -7.86 -21.34 1.45
N GLU A 53 -7.66 -22.65 1.36
CA GLU A 53 -6.89 -23.44 2.31
C GLU A 53 -5.39 -23.15 2.21
N THR A 54 -4.87 -22.98 0.98
CA THR A 54 -3.44 -22.77 0.72
C THR A 54 -3.12 -21.34 0.24
N PRO A 55 -1.86 -20.87 0.38
CA PRO A 55 -1.48 -19.51 0.00
C PRO A 55 -1.70 -19.18 -1.48
N ASP A 56 -1.54 -20.15 -2.38
CA ASP A 56 -1.75 -19.99 -3.84
C ASP A 56 -3.22 -19.79 -4.23
N GLU A 57 -4.17 -20.07 -3.33
CA GLU A 57 -5.58 -19.77 -3.56
C GLU A 57 -5.94 -18.31 -3.25
N ALA A 58 -5.05 -17.57 -2.58
CA ALA A 58 -5.25 -16.16 -2.23
C ALA A 58 -5.26 -15.27 -3.48
N ASN A 59 -6.32 -14.47 -3.60
CA ASN A 59 -6.54 -13.55 -4.72
C ASN A 59 -7.27 -12.30 -4.23
N GLY A 60 -6.94 -11.13 -4.79
CA GLY A 60 -7.56 -9.85 -4.46
C GLY A 60 -6.59 -8.91 -3.73
N TRP A 61 -7.07 -8.18 -2.72
CA TRP A 61 -6.33 -7.06 -2.14
C TRP A 61 -6.05 -7.26 -0.66
N GLY A 62 -4.81 -6.99 -0.25
CA GLY A 62 -4.33 -7.14 1.11
C GLY A 62 -3.47 -5.97 1.58
N LEU A 63 -3.01 -6.05 2.82
CA LEU A 63 -2.06 -5.11 3.43
C LEU A 63 -0.74 -5.81 3.70
N MET A 64 0.36 -5.25 3.20
CA MET A 64 1.72 -5.72 3.46
C MET A 64 2.34 -4.96 4.64
N ASP A 65 2.90 -5.70 5.60
CA ASP A 65 3.82 -5.19 6.61
C ASP A 65 5.24 -5.65 6.26
N HIS A 66 6.18 -4.72 6.20
CA HIS A 66 7.60 -5.00 5.98
C HIS A 66 8.51 -4.30 7.01
N GLY A 67 7.96 -3.94 8.18
CA GLY A 67 8.74 -3.50 9.34
C GLY A 67 9.09 -2.01 9.39
N VAL A 68 8.49 -1.17 8.53
CA VAL A 68 8.70 0.30 8.54
C VAL A 68 7.59 1.07 9.25
N GLY A 69 6.63 0.37 9.87
CA GLY A 69 5.56 0.97 10.67
C GLY A 69 4.36 1.51 9.86
N CYS A 70 4.31 1.23 8.55
CA CYS A 70 3.12 1.43 7.73
C CYS A 70 2.72 0.11 7.05
N LEU A 71 1.42 0.02 6.74
CA LEU A 71 0.86 -1.07 5.96
C LEU A 71 0.61 -0.58 4.54
N GLU A 72 1.11 -1.30 3.55
CA GLU A 72 0.97 -0.94 2.13
C GLU A 72 -0.07 -1.83 1.46
N LYS A 73 -1.03 -1.22 0.74
CA LYS A 73 -2.02 -2.00 -0.01
C LYS A 73 -1.33 -2.72 -1.17
N VAL A 74 -1.53 -4.03 -1.27
CA VAL A 74 -0.97 -4.89 -2.33
C VAL A 74 -2.07 -5.66 -3.04
N HIS A 75 -1.87 -5.91 -4.32
CA HIS A 75 -2.70 -6.79 -5.14
C HIS A 75 -2.05 -8.17 -5.23
N VAL A 76 -2.83 -9.22 -4.99
CA VAL A 76 -2.41 -10.62 -4.98
C VAL A 76 -3.19 -11.39 -6.03
N VAL A 77 -2.49 -12.16 -6.86
CA VAL A 77 -3.06 -13.10 -7.84
C VAL A 77 -2.38 -14.44 -7.65
N ASP A 78 -3.17 -15.49 -7.43
CA ASP A 78 -2.71 -16.86 -7.23
C ASP A 78 -1.54 -16.98 -6.23
N GLY A 79 -1.69 -16.33 -5.08
CA GLY A 79 -0.70 -16.29 -4.01
C GLY A 79 0.56 -15.48 -4.32
N ARG A 80 0.54 -14.60 -5.34
CA ARG A 80 1.67 -13.72 -5.66
C ARG A 80 1.30 -12.26 -5.66
N THR A 81 2.14 -11.41 -5.10
CA THR A 81 2.00 -9.95 -5.24
C THR A 81 2.31 -9.51 -6.67
N VAL A 82 1.51 -8.61 -7.22
CA VAL A 82 1.65 -8.18 -8.63
C VAL A 82 2.74 -7.11 -8.82
N ASP A 83 2.78 -6.12 -7.93
CA ASP A 83 3.62 -4.91 -8.10
C ASP A 83 4.75 -4.81 -7.05
N VAL A 84 4.91 -5.84 -6.21
CA VAL A 84 5.86 -5.83 -5.09
C VAL A 84 6.65 -7.14 -5.08
N ASP A 85 7.97 -7.02 -4.91
CA ASP A 85 8.90 -8.11 -4.64
C ASP A 85 9.80 -7.69 -3.48
N MET A 86 9.67 -8.36 -2.34
CA MET A 86 10.42 -8.06 -1.12
C MET A 86 11.81 -8.72 -1.10
N GLY A 87 12.17 -9.48 -2.14
CA GLY A 87 13.42 -10.22 -2.23
C GLY A 87 13.68 -11.07 -0.99
N GLN A 88 14.67 -10.67 -0.20
CA GLN A 88 15.08 -11.36 1.03
C GLN A 88 14.54 -10.70 2.31
N GLU A 89 13.82 -9.59 2.20
CA GLU A 89 13.27 -8.89 3.35
C GLU A 89 12.16 -9.70 4.04
N THR A 90 11.98 -9.45 5.34
CA THR A 90 10.88 -10.02 6.09
C THR A 90 9.65 -9.15 5.92
N ALA A 91 8.65 -9.70 5.25
CA ALA A 91 7.35 -9.09 5.02
C ALA A 91 6.22 -10.11 5.20
N TYR A 92 5.06 -9.58 5.58
CA TYR A 92 3.82 -10.33 5.78
C TYR A 92 2.68 -9.66 5.03
N VAL A 93 1.76 -10.45 4.49
CA VAL A 93 0.55 -9.96 3.81
C VAL A 93 -0.68 -10.42 4.57
N TYR A 94 -1.49 -9.45 4.97
CA TYR A 94 -2.81 -9.65 5.57
C TYR A 94 -3.87 -9.54 4.48
N ILE A 95 -4.55 -10.65 4.15
CA ILE A 95 -5.54 -10.71 3.08
C ILE A 95 -6.69 -11.65 3.48
N GLY A 96 -7.93 -11.22 3.26
CA GLY A 96 -9.12 -12.05 3.55
C GLY A 96 -9.21 -12.55 5.01
N GLY A 97 -8.62 -11.85 5.97
CA GLY A 97 -8.56 -12.26 7.37
C GLY A 97 -7.46 -13.28 7.71
N ARG A 98 -6.57 -13.61 6.78
CA ARG A 98 -5.39 -14.46 6.98
C ARG A 98 -4.10 -13.65 6.93
N CYS A 99 -3.05 -14.19 7.54
CA CYS A 99 -1.68 -13.69 7.49
C CYS A 99 -0.81 -14.69 6.73
N TYR A 100 0.02 -14.21 5.80
CA TYR A 100 0.98 -15.01 5.05
C TYR A 100 2.36 -14.37 5.10
N ARG A 101 3.42 -15.16 5.10
CA ARG A 101 4.79 -14.68 4.90
C ARG A 101 4.98 -14.39 3.39
N LEU A 102 5.55 -13.23 3.05
CA LEU A 102 5.85 -12.85 1.66
C LEU A 102 7.34 -13.05 1.32
N ARG A 103 7.66 -14.13 0.60
CA ARG A 103 9.04 -14.45 0.18
C ARG A 103 9.24 -14.03 -1.27
N GLY A 104 9.96 -12.93 -1.47
CA GLY A 104 10.01 -12.27 -2.77
C GLY A 104 8.64 -11.70 -3.12
N ASP A 105 8.00 -12.26 -4.15
CA ASP A 105 6.63 -11.98 -4.56
C ASP A 105 5.64 -13.08 -4.13
N VAL A 106 6.08 -14.15 -3.46
CA VAL A 106 5.27 -15.36 -3.19
C VAL A 106 4.76 -15.40 -1.75
N LEU A 107 3.46 -15.61 -1.58
CA LEU A 107 2.86 -15.92 -0.28
C LEU A 107 3.18 -17.36 0.12
N THR A 108 3.62 -17.52 1.37
CA THR A 108 3.78 -18.81 2.03
C THR A 108 3.05 -18.81 3.36
N GLU A 109 2.89 -19.98 3.96
CA GLU A 109 2.44 -20.09 5.35
C GLU A 109 3.30 -19.23 6.28
N GLU A 110 2.72 -18.81 7.40
CA GLU A 110 3.42 -18.14 8.49
C GLU A 110 4.49 -19.08 9.10
N ASP A 111 5.62 -18.51 9.53
CA ASP A 111 6.72 -19.27 10.16
C ASP A 111 6.39 -19.69 11.60
#